data_AF-A0A178AX31-F1
#
_entry.id   AF-A0A178AX31-F1
#
_cell.length_a   1.000
_cell.length_b   1.000
_cell.length_c   1.000
_cell.angle_alpha   90.00
_cell.angle_beta   90.00
_cell.angle_gamma   90.00
#
_symmetry.space_group_name_H-M   'P 1'
#
loop_
_entity.id
_entity.type
_entity.pdbx_description
1 polymer ?
#
loop_
_entity_poly.entity_id
_entity_poly.type
_entity_poly.pdbx_seq_one_letter_code
_entity_poly.pdbx_strand_id
1 'polypeptide(L)'
;MVYIDQPVQVGYSYDFLVNGTLDEVASPFQYKPANFSQTPIPETNLTFLTGTFPSGSFANSPNTTLAAAPFIWDFMQTWIQEFPGYKSVDNRVSMWGQSYGGHYGPIYADYFEQQNDKIANGSLKGSAIPLHIDTVGLINACIDIDVQMDFYAEYAHNNTFGVKLITDEAYESALAASPKCKEMSATCRSLSAAKDPNNVGNQPDVNAACKGAFDYCFQNIHDFYNANGRDKYDIAGPAIAQPFPPKWAAGYLNDAETQQALGVGQNWTGTSVPAAIGFDRTGDFIIGDGLKKLGGLLDRGVKVSLLYGDRDFQCNWLGGEAISTAIESRVSSDFKKAGYADIETNASYNGGFVRQHGNLSFARIFQAGHLFPFYQPETAAQIFKRVMLNQDVATGKVSTTSDYSSVGRDSAWSTDTLPTLGPAKCYLWDVLETCTQAEGAILLSGNAIVEDYVLVGVRNGTTNSTSKL
;
A
#
# COMPACT_ATOMS: atom_id res chain seq x y z
N MET A 1 12.98 11.03 -7.34
CA MET A 1 11.84 10.52 -6.54
C MET A 1 12.19 10.73 -5.09
N VAL A 2 11.21 11.04 -4.24
CA VAL A 2 11.38 11.15 -2.78
C VAL A 2 10.45 10.11 -2.16
N TYR A 3 10.99 9.27 -1.28
CA TYR A 3 10.22 8.29 -0.50
C TYR A 3 10.09 8.84 0.91
N ILE A 4 8.89 8.81 1.47
CA ILE A 4 8.57 9.42 2.75
C ILE A 4 7.93 8.35 3.63
N ASP A 5 8.62 7.95 4.68
CA ASP A 5 8.00 7.14 5.74
C ASP A 5 6.98 8.01 6.47
N GLN A 6 5.72 7.57 6.52
CA GLN A 6 4.64 8.34 7.11
C GLN A 6 3.48 7.43 7.53
N PRO A 7 2.66 7.84 8.53
CA PRO A 7 2.82 9.04 9.35
C PRO A 7 3.91 8.88 10.44
N VAL A 8 3.97 9.81 11.41
CA VAL A 8 4.82 9.65 12.62
C VAL A 8 4.60 8.26 13.24
N GLN A 9 5.66 7.63 13.72
CA GLN A 9 5.77 6.23 14.19
C GLN A 9 5.99 5.18 13.08
N VAL A 10 6.05 5.53 11.79
CA VAL A 10 6.30 4.59 10.68
C VAL A 10 7.76 4.64 10.23
N GLY A 11 8.39 3.47 10.06
CA GLY A 11 9.74 3.36 9.49
C GLY A 11 10.76 4.19 10.28
N TYR A 12 11.33 5.22 9.65
CA TYR A 12 12.21 6.20 10.31
C TYR A 12 11.53 7.52 10.72
N SER A 13 10.22 7.66 10.55
CA SER A 13 9.48 8.84 11.00
C SER A 13 9.10 8.70 12.47
N TYR A 14 9.61 9.60 13.31
CA TYR A 14 9.45 9.53 14.77
C TYR A 14 9.12 10.87 15.41
N ASP A 15 8.60 10.80 16.64
CA ASP A 15 8.38 11.95 17.51
C ASP A 15 9.60 12.20 18.41
N PHE A 16 9.97 11.22 19.24
CA PHE A 16 11.19 11.24 20.02
C PHE A 16 11.72 9.82 20.20
N LEU A 17 13.04 9.74 20.35
CA LEU A 17 13.75 8.48 20.45
C LEU A 17 13.65 7.90 21.87
N VAL A 18 13.30 6.63 21.95
CA VAL A 18 13.31 5.84 23.18
C VAL A 18 14.11 4.56 22.95
N ASN A 19 14.79 4.09 23.98
CA ASN A 19 15.39 2.76 23.92
C ASN A 19 14.30 1.70 24.08
N GLY A 20 14.56 0.50 23.56
CA GLY A 20 13.63 -0.61 23.68
C GLY A 20 14.26 -1.96 23.34
N THR A 21 13.42 -2.98 23.44
CA THR A 21 13.76 -4.36 23.06
C THR A 21 12.83 -4.84 21.97
N LEU A 22 13.33 -5.66 21.06
CA LEU A 22 12.55 -6.29 19.99
C LEU A 22 12.86 -7.79 19.97
N ASP A 23 11.83 -8.60 19.81
CA ASP A 23 11.99 -10.05 19.59
C ASP A 23 11.45 -10.38 18.19
N GLU A 24 12.35 -10.71 17.26
CA GLU A 24 12.02 -10.95 15.85
C GLU A 24 11.11 -12.18 15.63
N VAL A 25 11.02 -13.09 16.61
CA VAL A 25 10.14 -14.27 16.51
C VAL A 25 8.90 -14.11 17.39
N ALA A 26 9.07 -13.66 18.63
CA ALA A 26 7.95 -13.56 19.58
C ALA A 26 7.07 -12.33 19.37
N SER A 27 7.63 -11.24 18.84
CA SER A 27 6.92 -9.99 18.57
C SER A 27 7.51 -9.26 17.36
N PRO A 28 7.50 -9.88 16.16
CA PRO A 28 8.11 -9.32 14.95
C PRO A 28 7.58 -7.90 14.69
N PHE A 29 8.51 -6.97 14.42
CA PHE A 29 8.27 -5.54 14.24
C PHE A 29 7.63 -4.78 15.42
N GLN A 30 7.28 -5.45 16.53
CA GLN A 30 6.67 -4.85 17.71
C GLN A 30 7.70 -4.75 18.83
N TYR A 31 8.35 -3.60 18.94
CA TYR A 31 9.29 -3.32 20.01
C TYR A 31 8.57 -2.94 21.31
N LYS A 32 9.27 -3.11 22.43
CA LYS A 32 8.84 -2.70 23.77
C LYS A 32 9.75 -1.59 24.28
N PRO A 33 9.25 -0.35 24.44
CA PRO A 33 10.01 0.74 25.06
C PRO A 33 10.55 0.36 26.44
N ALA A 34 11.79 0.73 26.74
CA ALA A 34 12.47 0.44 27.98
C ALA A 34 13.39 1.59 28.40
N ASN A 35 13.44 1.88 29.70
CA ASN A 35 14.33 2.91 30.24
C ASN A 35 15.63 2.29 30.78
N PHE A 36 16.62 2.15 29.91
CA PHE A 36 17.93 1.60 30.27
C PHE A 36 18.79 2.51 31.16
N SER A 37 18.30 3.71 31.51
CA SER A 37 18.93 4.52 32.57
C SER A 37 18.55 4.03 33.98
N GLN A 38 17.49 3.23 34.09
CA GLN A 38 16.97 2.71 35.37
C GLN A 38 17.14 1.20 35.51
N THR A 39 17.24 0.47 34.39
CA THR A 39 17.49 -0.97 34.36
C THR A 39 18.73 -1.29 33.53
N PRO A 40 19.49 -2.33 33.86
CA PRO A 40 20.58 -2.79 33.00
C PRO A 40 20.09 -3.06 31.57
N ILE A 41 20.93 -2.78 30.57
CA ILE A 41 20.67 -3.16 29.18
C ILE A 41 20.68 -4.70 29.12
N PRO A 42 19.59 -5.35 28.64
CA PRO A 42 19.55 -6.79 28.50
C PRO A 42 20.62 -7.32 27.54
N GLU A 43 21.12 -8.53 27.80
CA GLU A 43 21.94 -9.25 26.83
C GLU A 43 21.10 -9.59 25.59
N THR A 44 21.68 -9.38 24.40
CA THR A 44 21.04 -9.70 23.12
C THR A 44 21.46 -11.08 22.63
N ASN A 45 20.65 -11.65 21.75
CA ASN A 45 20.97 -12.88 21.03
C ASN A 45 20.48 -12.78 19.57
N LEU A 46 20.42 -13.91 18.86
CA LEU A 46 20.00 -13.93 17.45
C LEU A 46 18.62 -13.31 17.21
N THR A 47 17.64 -13.57 18.08
CA THR A 47 16.25 -13.14 17.88
C THR A 47 15.83 -12.01 18.81
N PHE A 48 16.49 -11.85 19.95
CA PHE A 48 16.20 -10.83 20.95
C PHE A 48 17.23 -9.70 20.89
N LEU A 49 16.77 -8.52 20.52
CA LEU A 49 17.57 -7.34 20.20
C LEU A 49 17.24 -6.18 21.13
N THR A 50 18.22 -5.30 21.34
CA THR A 50 18.03 -3.98 21.93
C THR A 50 18.24 -2.94 20.84
N GLY A 51 17.55 -1.81 20.94
CA GLY A 51 17.60 -0.77 19.92
C GLY A 51 17.01 0.55 20.38
N THR A 52 16.99 1.50 19.45
CA THR A 52 16.36 2.80 19.61
C THR A 52 15.18 2.89 18.65
N PHE A 53 14.03 3.35 19.14
CA PHE A 53 12.74 3.29 18.45
C PHE A 53 11.96 4.60 18.68
N PRO A 54 10.86 4.85 17.95
CA PRO A 54 9.97 5.96 18.27
C PRO A 54 9.20 5.68 19.58
N SER A 55 8.47 6.66 20.11
CA SER A 55 7.86 6.55 21.44
C SER A 55 6.81 5.44 21.61
N GLY A 56 6.21 4.98 20.51
CA GLY A 56 5.05 4.08 20.53
C GLY A 56 3.75 4.76 20.97
N SER A 57 3.73 6.11 21.06
CA SER A 57 2.58 6.86 21.55
C SER A 57 1.47 6.98 20.52
N PHE A 58 0.30 6.42 20.83
CA PHE A 58 -0.94 6.64 20.08
C PHE A 58 -1.35 8.11 20.01
N ALA A 59 -1.00 8.91 21.01
CA ALA A 59 -1.38 10.33 21.05
C ALA A 59 -0.56 11.19 20.07
N ASN A 60 0.59 10.70 19.62
CA ASN A 60 1.50 11.44 18.73
C ASN A 60 1.46 10.93 17.29
N SER A 61 0.61 9.95 16.99
CA SER A 61 0.37 9.45 15.64
C SER A 61 -0.99 9.94 15.14
N PRO A 62 -1.08 10.47 13.91
CA PRO A 62 -2.36 10.58 13.20
C PRO A 62 -3.08 9.22 13.19
N ASN A 63 -4.41 9.26 13.27
CA ASN A 63 -5.28 8.08 13.31
C ASN A 63 -6.32 8.06 12.17
N THR A 64 -6.22 8.99 11.23
CA THR A 64 -7.02 9.04 10.00
C THR A 64 -6.16 9.55 8.85
N THR A 65 -6.57 9.26 7.62
CA THR A 65 -5.88 9.72 6.42
C THR A 65 -5.86 11.25 6.35
N LEU A 66 -7.00 11.91 6.56
CA LEU A 66 -7.06 13.38 6.46
C LEU A 66 -6.26 14.09 7.56
N ALA A 67 -6.19 13.52 8.78
CA ALA A 67 -5.35 14.08 9.84
C ALA A 67 -3.84 13.97 9.55
N ALA A 68 -3.42 13.02 8.71
CA ALA A 68 -2.03 12.87 8.31
C ALA A 68 -1.60 13.83 7.18
N ALA A 69 -2.55 14.34 6.37
CA ALA A 69 -2.26 15.17 5.20
C ALA A 69 -1.48 16.48 5.50
N PRO A 70 -1.77 17.23 6.58
CA PRO A 70 -1.03 18.47 6.90
C PRO A 70 0.47 18.25 7.09
N PHE A 71 0.88 17.12 7.70
CA PHE A 71 2.29 16.83 7.94
C PHE A 71 3.07 16.59 6.65
N ILE A 72 2.43 15.94 5.67
CA ILE A 72 3.04 15.72 4.35
C ILE A 72 3.09 17.02 3.55
N TRP A 73 2.10 17.89 3.68
CA TRP A 73 2.15 19.24 3.12
C TRP A 73 3.32 20.04 3.71
N ASP A 74 3.45 20.09 5.03
CA ASP A 74 4.50 20.84 5.72
C ASP A 74 5.90 20.31 5.38
N PHE A 75 6.05 18.97 5.30
CA PHE A 75 7.28 18.34 4.82
C PHE A 75 7.61 18.80 3.40
N MET A 76 6.66 18.73 2.47
CA MET A 76 6.90 19.10 1.07
C MET A 76 7.16 20.59 0.89
N GLN A 77 6.48 21.46 1.65
CA GLN A 77 6.77 22.91 1.68
C GLN A 77 8.20 23.17 2.12
N THR A 78 8.67 22.48 3.16
CA THR A 78 10.04 22.61 3.65
C THR A 78 11.05 22.03 2.65
N TRP A 79 10.83 20.80 2.19
CA TRP A 79 11.74 20.09 1.30
C TRP A 79 12.01 20.82 -0.01
N ILE A 80 10.98 21.33 -0.69
CA ILE A 80 11.16 22.04 -1.97
C ILE A 80 11.89 23.38 -1.78
N GLN A 81 11.75 24.02 -0.62
CA GLN A 81 12.42 25.28 -0.30
C GLN A 81 13.89 25.07 0.11
N GLU A 82 14.18 24.03 0.91
CA GLU A 82 15.54 23.73 1.40
C GLU A 82 16.38 22.97 0.35
N PHE A 83 15.74 22.26 -0.58
CA PHE A 83 16.42 21.52 -1.63
C PHE A 83 16.04 22.02 -3.04
N PRO A 84 16.38 23.27 -3.39
CA PRO A 84 15.94 23.91 -4.63
C PRO A 84 16.44 23.21 -5.91
N GLY A 85 17.47 22.36 -5.83
CA GLY A 85 17.94 21.53 -6.94
C GLY A 85 16.92 20.48 -7.41
N TYR A 86 15.94 20.14 -6.56
CA TYR A 86 14.83 19.24 -6.92
C TYR A 86 13.52 19.98 -7.23
N LYS A 87 13.54 21.31 -7.21
CA LYS A 87 12.39 22.14 -7.54
C LYS A 87 12.12 22.02 -9.05
N SER A 88 10.89 21.64 -9.40
CA SER A 88 10.43 21.65 -10.77
C SER A 88 10.20 23.08 -11.28
N VAL A 89 10.16 23.26 -12.60
CA VAL A 89 10.07 24.58 -13.25
C VAL A 89 8.85 25.39 -12.76
N ASP A 90 7.78 24.71 -12.37
CA ASP A 90 6.50 25.27 -11.97
C ASP A 90 5.99 24.69 -10.64
N ASN A 91 6.87 24.21 -9.77
CA ASN A 91 6.51 23.56 -8.50
C ASN A 91 5.54 22.36 -8.65
N ARG A 92 5.45 21.74 -9.83
CA ARG A 92 4.70 20.50 -10.00
C ARG A 92 5.25 19.38 -9.12
N VAL A 93 4.33 18.62 -8.55
CA VAL A 93 4.59 17.44 -7.73
C VAL A 93 3.70 16.30 -8.23
N SER A 94 4.25 15.09 -8.27
CA SER A 94 3.50 13.87 -8.56
C SER A 94 3.51 12.98 -7.34
N MET A 95 2.35 12.45 -6.98
CA MET A 95 2.17 11.54 -5.85
C MET A 95 1.93 10.13 -6.38
N TRP A 96 2.68 9.18 -5.84
CA TRP A 96 2.51 7.76 -6.13
C TRP A 96 2.32 6.99 -4.84
N GLY A 97 1.30 6.14 -4.80
CA GLY A 97 0.95 5.34 -3.62
C GLY A 97 0.59 3.91 -4.01
N GLN A 98 0.78 2.99 -3.07
CA GLN A 98 0.40 1.58 -3.23
C GLN A 98 -0.51 1.14 -2.08
N SER A 99 -1.44 0.19 -2.31
CA SER A 99 -2.23 -0.42 -1.23
C SER A 99 -3.10 0.62 -0.52
N TYR A 100 -2.91 0.83 0.78
CA TYR A 100 -3.50 1.93 1.56
C TYR A 100 -3.12 3.33 1.03
N GLY A 101 -2.07 3.41 0.20
CA GLY A 101 -1.77 4.59 -0.62
C GLY A 101 -2.93 5.02 -1.53
N GLY A 102 -3.91 4.15 -1.78
CA GLY A 102 -5.19 4.51 -2.40
C GLY A 102 -6.10 5.41 -1.56
N HIS A 103 -5.94 5.41 -0.24
CA HIS A 103 -6.54 6.41 0.65
C HIS A 103 -5.65 7.66 0.73
N TYR A 104 -4.35 7.50 0.96
CA TYR A 104 -3.43 8.64 1.09
C TYR A 104 -3.37 9.51 -0.18
N GLY A 105 -3.17 8.91 -1.34
CA GLY A 105 -2.92 9.62 -2.60
C GLY A 105 -4.02 10.64 -2.97
N PRO A 106 -5.29 10.21 -3.11
CA PRO A 106 -6.38 11.12 -3.45
C PRO A 106 -6.60 12.22 -2.39
N ILE A 107 -6.56 11.84 -1.11
CA ILE A 107 -6.83 12.78 -0.02
C ILE A 107 -5.70 13.82 0.13
N TYR A 108 -4.44 13.40 0.00
CA TYR A 108 -3.30 14.32 0.09
C TYR A 108 -3.23 15.25 -1.11
N ALA A 109 -3.49 14.74 -2.31
CA ALA A 109 -3.54 15.56 -3.52
C ALA A 109 -4.64 16.61 -3.44
N ASP A 110 -5.86 16.24 -2.99
CA ASP A 110 -6.95 17.20 -2.78
C ASP A 110 -6.59 18.22 -1.69
N TYR A 111 -5.96 17.80 -0.59
CA TYR A 111 -5.50 18.70 0.46
C TYR A 111 -4.49 19.73 -0.05
N PHE A 112 -3.54 19.32 -0.90
CA PHE A 112 -2.55 20.21 -1.52
C PHE A 112 -3.22 21.25 -2.41
N GLU A 113 -4.16 20.82 -3.25
CA GLU A 113 -4.93 21.71 -4.10
C GLU A 113 -5.79 22.71 -3.28
N GLN A 114 -6.37 22.28 -2.16
CA GLN A 114 -7.05 23.19 -1.22
C GLN A 114 -6.09 24.21 -0.59
N GLN A 115 -4.85 23.83 -0.26
CA GLN A 115 -3.86 24.79 0.24
C GLN A 115 -3.46 25.77 -0.86
N ASN A 116 -3.29 25.31 -2.10
CA ASN A 116 -3.02 26.17 -3.25
C ASN A 116 -4.13 27.23 -3.42
N ASP A 117 -5.41 26.83 -3.28
CA ASP A 117 -6.55 27.75 -3.37
C ASP A 117 -6.50 28.81 -2.25
N LYS A 118 -6.10 28.43 -1.03
CA LYS A 118 -5.90 29.37 0.09
C LYS A 118 -4.71 30.31 -0.12
N ILE A 119 -3.65 29.86 -0.77
CA ILE A 119 -2.52 30.73 -1.14
C ILE A 119 -2.98 31.75 -2.18
N ALA A 120 -3.66 31.28 -3.23
CA ALA A 120 -4.12 32.13 -4.33
C ALA A 120 -5.10 33.21 -3.86
N ASN A 121 -5.99 32.90 -2.90
CA ASN A 121 -6.94 33.87 -2.35
C ASN A 121 -6.41 34.68 -1.15
N GLY A 122 -5.16 34.46 -0.74
CA GLY A 122 -4.49 35.19 0.34
C GLY A 122 -4.93 34.82 1.76
N SER A 123 -5.70 33.75 1.95
CA SER A 123 -6.11 33.23 3.27
C SER A 123 -4.99 32.46 3.97
N LEU A 124 -4.09 31.82 3.22
CA LEU A 124 -2.85 31.25 3.74
C LEU A 124 -1.72 32.25 3.46
N LYS A 125 -1.22 32.89 4.52
CA LYS A 125 -0.15 33.91 4.45
C LYS A 125 1.16 33.32 4.97
N GLY A 126 2.29 33.81 4.46
CA GLY A 126 3.63 33.41 4.90
C GLY A 126 4.54 33.03 3.74
N SER A 127 5.52 32.17 3.99
CA SER A 127 6.45 31.62 3.00
C SER A 127 5.89 30.44 2.20
N ALA A 128 4.63 30.08 2.40
CA ALA A 128 3.99 28.98 1.67
C ALA A 128 3.97 29.26 0.16
N ILE A 129 4.32 28.24 -0.63
CA ILE A 129 4.33 28.32 -2.10
C ILE A 129 3.34 27.30 -2.68
N PRO A 130 2.69 27.60 -3.81
CA PRO A 130 1.83 26.62 -4.47
C PRO A 130 2.62 25.36 -4.87
N LEU A 131 2.07 24.19 -4.57
CA LEU A 131 2.56 22.88 -4.98
C LEU A 131 1.52 22.24 -5.89
N HIS A 132 1.72 22.34 -7.20
CA HIS A 132 0.72 21.91 -8.17
C HIS A 132 0.75 20.39 -8.33
N ILE A 133 -0.36 19.71 -8.07
CA ILE A 133 -0.41 18.26 -8.30
C ILE A 133 -0.51 18.00 -9.80
N ASP A 134 0.46 17.28 -10.34
CA ASP A 134 0.48 16.90 -11.76
C ASP A 134 -0.06 15.49 -11.99
N THR A 135 0.28 14.54 -11.11
CA THR A 135 -0.10 13.13 -11.24
C THR A 135 -0.42 12.53 -9.88
N VAL A 136 -1.47 11.71 -9.82
CA VAL A 136 -1.77 10.73 -8.77
C VAL A 136 -1.72 9.34 -9.38
N GLY A 137 -0.62 8.62 -9.13
CA GLY A 137 -0.44 7.24 -9.56
C GLY A 137 -0.73 6.26 -8.42
N LEU A 138 -1.60 5.28 -8.65
CA LEU A 138 -2.08 4.37 -7.63
C LEU A 138 -1.84 2.93 -8.07
N ILE A 139 -1.05 2.22 -7.27
CA ILE A 139 -0.60 0.86 -7.53
C ILE A 139 -1.36 -0.10 -6.61
N ASN A 140 -2.06 -1.10 -7.15
CA ASN A 140 -2.79 -2.10 -6.38
C ASN A 140 -3.53 -1.46 -5.19
N ALA A 141 -4.29 -0.42 -5.50
CA ALA A 141 -4.75 0.53 -4.49
C ALA A 141 -6.15 0.19 -4.00
N CYS A 142 -6.33 0.28 -2.70
CA CYS A 142 -7.63 0.24 -2.05
C CYS A 142 -8.08 1.69 -1.84
N ILE A 143 -9.17 2.09 -2.50
CA ILE A 143 -9.58 3.50 -2.68
C ILE A 143 -10.99 3.73 -2.13
N ASP A 144 -11.96 2.91 -2.59
CA ASP A 144 -13.34 3.02 -2.14
C ASP A 144 -13.94 1.63 -1.96
N ILE A 145 -14.23 1.31 -0.70
CA ILE A 145 -14.72 -0.01 -0.32
C ILE A 145 -16.13 -0.30 -0.84
N ASP A 146 -16.99 0.70 -1.00
CA ASP A 146 -18.37 0.48 -1.49
C ASP A 146 -18.36 -0.02 -2.94
N VAL A 147 -17.34 0.39 -3.70
CA VAL A 147 -17.11 -0.05 -5.07
C VAL A 147 -16.34 -1.37 -5.10
N GLN A 148 -15.30 -1.52 -4.29
CA GLN A 148 -14.37 -2.66 -4.39
C GLN A 148 -14.82 -3.92 -3.63
N MET A 149 -15.67 -3.80 -2.59
CA MET A 149 -15.95 -4.89 -1.65
C MET A 149 -16.52 -6.13 -2.33
N ASP A 150 -17.47 -5.96 -3.26
CA ASP A 150 -18.09 -7.08 -3.98
C ASP A 150 -17.08 -7.86 -4.83
N PHE A 151 -16.02 -7.20 -5.28
CA PHE A 151 -15.00 -7.80 -6.12
C PHE A 151 -14.02 -8.69 -5.36
N TYR A 152 -14.04 -8.72 -4.01
CA TYR A 152 -13.32 -9.75 -3.27
C TYR A 152 -13.91 -11.12 -3.52
N ALA A 153 -15.22 -11.26 -3.36
CA ALA A 153 -15.91 -12.52 -3.60
C ALA A 153 -15.82 -12.93 -5.08
N GLU A 154 -16.04 -11.97 -6.00
CA GLU A 154 -15.94 -12.23 -7.44
C GLU A 154 -14.54 -12.70 -7.83
N TYR A 155 -13.47 -12.00 -7.44
CA TYR A 155 -12.11 -12.41 -7.80
C TYR A 155 -11.75 -13.77 -7.18
N ALA A 156 -12.15 -14.01 -5.93
CA ALA A 156 -11.86 -15.27 -5.25
C ALA A 156 -12.59 -16.45 -5.88
N HIS A 157 -13.79 -16.25 -6.42
CA HIS A 157 -14.58 -17.29 -7.07
C HIS A 157 -14.22 -17.47 -8.55
N ASN A 158 -14.01 -16.36 -9.24
CA ASN A 158 -13.88 -16.23 -10.68
C ASN A 158 -12.77 -15.24 -11.05
N ASN A 159 -11.57 -15.78 -11.28
CA ASN A 159 -10.42 -15.02 -11.76
C ASN A 159 -9.89 -15.58 -13.08
N THR A 160 -9.02 -14.79 -13.69
CA THR A 160 -8.37 -15.07 -14.98
C THR A 160 -7.46 -16.29 -14.99
N PHE A 161 -7.19 -16.89 -13.83
CA PHE A 161 -6.35 -18.08 -13.71
C PHE A 161 -7.14 -19.37 -13.52
N GLY A 162 -8.48 -19.28 -13.45
CA GLY A 162 -9.36 -20.44 -13.26
C GLY A 162 -9.18 -21.12 -11.90
N VAL A 163 -8.65 -20.41 -10.89
CA VAL A 163 -8.41 -20.95 -9.55
C VAL A 163 -9.56 -20.52 -8.64
N LYS A 164 -10.33 -21.48 -8.11
CA LYS A 164 -11.32 -21.17 -7.06
C LYS A 164 -10.62 -21.04 -5.71
N LEU A 165 -10.65 -19.84 -5.14
CA LEU A 165 -10.01 -19.47 -3.87
C LEU A 165 -10.98 -19.51 -2.69
N ILE A 166 -12.29 -19.58 -2.97
CA ILE A 166 -13.38 -19.79 -2.02
C ILE A 166 -14.38 -20.82 -2.59
N THR A 167 -15.22 -21.41 -1.72
CA THR A 167 -16.28 -22.33 -2.16
C THR A 167 -17.47 -21.57 -2.74
N ASP A 168 -18.36 -22.29 -3.44
CA ASP A 168 -19.60 -21.71 -3.96
C ASP A 168 -20.49 -21.19 -2.81
N GLU A 169 -20.53 -21.89 -1.67
CA GLU A 169 -21.28 -21.45 -0.49
C GLU A 169 -20.72 -20.17 0.12
N ALA A 170 -19.39 -20.04 0.19
CA ALA A 170 -18.74 -18.83 0.70
C ALA A 170 -18.98 -17.64 -0.23
N TYR A 171 -18.98 -17.86 -1.56
CA TYR A 171 -19.32 -16.84 -2.55
C TYR A 171 -20.76 -16.35 -2.37
N GLU A 172 -21.74 -17.25 -2.32
CA GLU A 172 -23.15 -16.89 -2.11
C GLU A 172 -23.38 -16.18 -0.77
N SER A 173 -22.69 -16.61 0.29
CA SER A 173 -22.74 -15.94 1.60
C SER A 173 -22.20 -14.51 1.53
N ALA A 174 -21.11 -14.29 0.80
CA ALA A 174 -20.53 -12.97 0.62
C ALA A 174 -21.46 -12.04 -0.17
N LEU A 175 -22.09 -12.53 -1.24
CA LEU A 175 -23.10 -11.78 -1.99
C LEU A 175 -24.30 -11.41 -1.11
N ALA A 176 -24.77 -12.32 -0.26
CA ALA A 176 -25.86 -12.06 0.67
C ALA A 176 -25.52 -11.02 1.75
N ALA A 177 -24.24 -10.91 2.14
CA ALA A 177 -23.77 -9.93 3.12
C ALA A 177 -23.56 -8.52 2.53
N SER A 178 -23.31 -8.41 1.22
CA SER A 178 -23.01 -7.14 0.54
C SER A 178 -24.03 -6.02 0.80
N PRO A 179 -25.36 -6.24 0.70
CA PRO A 179 -26.34 -5.18 0.97
C PRO A 179 -26.22 -4.59 2.38
N LYS A 180 -25.98 -5.44 3.39
CA LYS A 180 -25.83 -4.98 4.77
C LYS A 180 -24.51 -4.25 4.98
N CYS A 181 -23.42 -4.71 4.36
CA CYS A 181 -22.14 -4.01 4.35
C CYS A 181 -22.30 -2.58 3.81
N LYS A 182 -22.95 -2.42 2.64
CA LYS A 182 -23.20 -1.10 2.03
C LYS A 182 -24.08 -0.20 2.89
N GLU A 183 -25.11 -0.74 3.56
CA GLU A 183 -25.95 0.01 4.50
C GLU A 183 -25.13 0.56 5.69
N MET A 184 -24.25 -0.28 6.26
CA MET A 184 -23.40 0.10 7.39
C MET A 184 -22.35 1.13 6.98
N SER A 185 -21.74 0.96 5.80
CA SER A 185 -20.81 1.93 5.22
C SER A 185 -21.49 3.28 4.96
N ALA A 186 -22.68 3.29 4.34
CA ALA A 186 -23.46 4.51 4.12
C ALA A 186 -23.80 5.23 5.44
N THR A 187 -24.10 4.48 6.50
CA THR A 187 -24.34 5.03 7.84
C THR A 187 -23.08 5.68 8.40
N CYS A 188 -21.93 5.00 8.34
CA CYS A 188 -20.63 5.56 8.72
C CYS A 188 -20.34 6.87 7.97
N ARG A 189 -20.43 6.86 6.63
CA ARG A 189 -20.13 8.02 5.78
C ARG A 189 -21.05 9.21 6.06
N SER A 190 -22.34 8.94 6.27
CA SER A 190 -23.32 9.98 6.63
C SER A 190 -23.03 10.60 7.99
N LEU A 191 -22.66 9.78 8.99
CA LEU A 191 -22.28 10.26 10.31
C LEU A 191 -20.96 11.05 10.27
N SER A 192 -19.97 10.56 9.53
CA SER A 192 -18.69 11.27 9.33
C SER A 192 -18.93 12.64 8.71
N ALA A 193 -19.68 12.73 7.60
CA ALA A 193 -20.00 14.01 6.97
C ALA A 193 -20.73 14.99 7.91
N ALA A 194 -21.61 14.48 8.78
CA ALA A 194 -22.40 15.31 9.69
C ALA A 194 -21.66 15.74 10.97
N LYS A 195 -20.80 14.87 11.51
CA LYS A 195 -20.20 15.04 12.85
C LYS A 195 -18.68 15.20 12.84
N ASP A 196 -17.98 14.66 11.85
CA ASP A 196 -16.52 14.77 11.69
C ASP A 196 -16.13 15.18 10.25
N PRO A 197 -16.56 16.36 9.77
CA PRO A 197 -16.32 16.78 8.37
C PRO A 197 -14.83 17.00 8.04
N ASN A 198 -13.96 17.12 9.05
CA ASN A 198 -12.52 17.22 8.88
C ASN A 198 -11.81 15.86 9.07
N ASN A 199 -12.57 14.78 9.31
CA ASN A 199 -12.09 13.43 9.56
C ASN A 199 -10.85 13.41 10.46
N VAL A 200 -10.93 14.04 11.64
CA VAL A 200 -9.82 14.06 12.61
C VAL A 200 -9.90 12.91 13.63
N GLY A 201 -10.89 12.03 13.49
CA GLY A 201 -10.97 10.77 14.23
C GLY A 201 -11.32 10.94 15.71
N ASN A 202 -11.93 12.07 16.09
CA ASN A 202 -12.22 12.43 17.48
C ASN A 202 -13.70 12.29 17.87
N GLN A 203 -14.54 11.74 16.99
CA GLN A 203 -15.96 11.52 17.21
C GLN A 203 -16.26 10.05 17.52
N PRO A 204 -16.49 9.65 18.79
CA PRO A 204 -16.63 8.24 19.16
C PRO A 204 -17.78 7.52 18.43
N ASP A 205 -18.92 8.19 18.23
CA ASP A 205 -20.06 7.63 17.50
C ASP A 205 -19.74 7.35 16.04
N VAL A 206 -18.97 8.24 15.39
CA VAL A 206 -18.54 8.07 13.99
C VAL A 206 -17.58 6.91 13.91
N ASN A 207 -16.54 6.92 14.76
CA ASN A 207 -15.52 5.88 14.82
C ASN A 207 -16.15 4.50 15.05
N ALA A 208 -17.11 4.39 15.97
CA ALA A 208 -17.81 3.14 16.25
C ALA A 208 -18.65 2.65 15.05
N ALA A 209 -19.35 3.55 14.36
CA ALA A 209 -20.12 3.19 13.16
C ALA A 209 -19.21 2.74 12.01
N CYS A 210 -18.10 3.44 11.79
CA CYS A 210 -17.14 3.16 10.73
C CYS A 210 -16.35 1.88 10.99
N LYS A 211 -15.84 1.69 12.21
CA LYS A 211 -15.22 0.42 12.59
C LYS A 211 -16.20 -0.75 12.54
N GLY A 212 -17.44 -0.56 13.01
CA GLY A 212 -18.47 -1.60 12.94
C GLY A 212 -18.80 -2.00 11.49
N ALA A 213 -18.82 -1.04 10.57
CA ALA A 213 -18.96 -1.31 9.14
C ALA A 213 -17.75 -2.08 8.59
N PHE A 214 -16.54 -1.66 8.93
CA PHE A 214 -15.31 -2.36 8.54
C PHE A 214 -15.32 -3.82 8.98
N ASP A 215 -15.53 -4.05 10.27
CA ASP A 215 -15.53 -5.38 10.87
C ASP A 215 -16.58 -6.27 10.19
N TYR A 216 -17.81 -5.78 9.98
CA TYR A 216 -18.85 -6.55 9.31
C TYR A 216 -18.49 -6.88 7.86
N CYS A 217 -18.09 -5.88 7.08
CA CYS A 217 -17.79 -6.06 5.67
C CYS A 217 -16.63 -7.04 5.45
N PHE A 218 -15.52 -6.87 6.17
CA PHE A 218 -14.36 -7.74 5.99
C PHE A 218 -14.62 -9.15 6.49
N GLN A 219 -15.23 -9.32 7.66
CA GLN A 219 -15.53 -10.66 8.19
C GLN A 219 -16.47 -11.48 7.30
N ASN A 220 -17.42 -10.82 6.63
CA ASN A 220 -18.49 -11.51 5.89
C ASN A 220 -18.31 -11.52 4.37
N ILE A 221 -17.24 -10.93 3.82
CA ILE A 221 -17.02 -10.85 2.36
C ILE A 221 -15.56 -11.13 1.98
N HIS A 222 -14.61 -10.64 2.78
CA HIS A 222 -13.18 -10.71 2.48
C HIS A 222 -12.47 -11.88 3.17
N ASP A 223 -12.67 -12.04 4.49
CA ASP A 223 -11.78 -12.82 5.35
C ASP A 223 -11.90 -14.34 5.16
N PHE A 224 -12.92 -14.82 4.44
CA PHE A 224 -13.02 -16.23 4.04
C PHE A 224 -11.81 -16.71 3.24
N TYR A 225 -11.13 -15.79 2.54
CA TYR A 225 -9.90 -16.07 1.80
C TYR A 225 -8.82 -16.74 2.64
N ASN A 226 -8.71 -16.36 3.93
CA ASN A 226 -7.63 -16.79 4.81
C ASN A 226 -7.57 -18.33 5.01
N ALA A 227 -8.65 -19.06 4.71
CA ALA A 227 -8.72 -20.51 4.85
C ALA A 227 -8.11 -21.30 3.67
N ASN A 228 -7.72 -20.66 2.56
CA ASN A 228 -7.32 -21.37 1.33
C ASN A 228 -5.84 -21.76 1.24
N GLY A 229 -5.00 -21.30 2.17
CA GLY A 229 -3.56 -21.59 2.22
C GLY A 229 -2.70 -20.87 1.17
N ARG A 230 -3.22 -19.86 0.47
CA ARG A 230 -2.50 -19.02 -0.50
C ARG A 230 -2.28 -17.60 0.04
N ASP A 231 -1.25 -16.94 -0.45
CA ASP A 231 -0.97 -15.54 -0.09
C ASP A 231 -2.04 -14.62 -0.71
N LYS A 232 -2.52 -13.67 0.08
CA LYS A 232 -3.49 -12.65 -0.35
C LYS A 232 -2.86 -11.57 -1.24
N TYR A 233 -1.54 -11.42 -1.17
CA TYR A 233 -0.80 -10.47 -2.00
C TYR A 233 -0.26 -11.09 -3.30
N ASP A 234 -0.21 -12.41 -3.40
CA ASP A 234 0.01 -13.14 -4.65
C ASP A 234 -0.64 -14.52 -4.58
N ILE A 235 -1.75 -14.71 -5.29
CA ILE A 235 -2.49 -15.97 -5.29
C ILE A 235 -1.68 -17.15 -5.84
N ALA A 236 -0.53 -16.93 -6.49
CA ALA A 236 0.37 -18.00 -6.91
C ALA A 236 1.14 -18.64 -5.75
N GLY A 237 1.36 -17.91 -4.66
CA GLY A 237 2.18 -18.34 -3.52
C GLY A 237 1.39 -18.96 -2.36
N PRO A 238 2.07 -19.71 -1.49
CA PRO A 238 1.48 -20.16 -0.22
C PRO A 238 1.30 -18.98 0.74
N ALA A 239 0.32 -19.06 1.66
CA ALA A 239 0.10 -18.03 2.68
C ALA A 239 1.33 -17.81 3.57
N ILE A 240 2.00 -18.90 3.92
CA ILE A 240 3.26 -18.93 4.67
C ILE A 240 4.01 -20.23 4.30
N ALA A 241 5.32 -20.24 4.11
CA ALA A 241 6.24 -19.10 4.01
C ALA A 241 6.21 -18.47 2.61
N GLN A 242 6.18 -17.14 2.52
CA GLN A 242 6.10 -16.42 1.25
C GLN A 242 7.47 -16.42 0.53
N PRO A 243 7.55 -16.90 -0.72
CA PRO A 243 8.82 -16.97 -1.44
C PRO A 243 9.20 -15.68 -2.18
N PHE A 244 8.22 -14.83 -2.50
CA PHE A 244 8.43 -13.65 -3.33
C PHE A 244 7.33 -12.61 -3.10
N PRO A 245 7.63 -11.30 -3.12
CA PRO A 245 8.96 -10.71 -3.24
C PRO A 245 9.82 -10.94 -1.99
N PRO A 246 11.15 -10.93 -2.12
CA PRO A 246 12.02 -11.11 -0.96
C PRO A 246 11.89 -9.95 0.03
N LYS A 247 11.92 -10.26 1.33
CA LYS A 247 11.74 -9.30 2.44
C LYS A 247 13.05 -8.71 2.97
N TRP A 248 14.07 -8.61 2.10
CA TRP A 248 15.45 -8.25 2.50
C TRP A 248 15.64 -6.80 2.97
N ALA A 249 14.67 -5.92 2.68
CA ALA A 249 14.77 -4.51 3.02
C ALA A 249 14.95 -4.29 4.53
N ALA A 250 14.30 -5.09 5.37
CA ALA A 250 14.33 -4.94 6.82
C ALA A 250 15.74 -5.11 7.41
N GLY A 251 16.50 -6.10 6.95
CA GLY A 251 17.88 -6.30 7.41
C GLY A 251 18.84 -5.26 6.85
N TYR A 252 18.66 -4.81 5.60
CA TYR A 252 19.45 -3.72 5.03
C TYR A 252 19.23 -2.41 5.80
N LEU A 253 17.98 -2.05 6.12
CA LEU A 253 17.64 -0.83 6.88
C LEU A 253 18.01 -0.93 8.38
N ASN A 254 18.31 -2.12 8.87
CA ASN A 254 18.83 -2.32 10.22
C ASN A 254 20.34 -2.60 10.28
N ASP A 255 21.03 -2.55 9.14
CA ASP A 255 22.49 -2.56 9.09
C ASP A 255 23.07 -1.24 9.63
N ALA A 256 24.10 -1.35 10.45
CA ALA A 256 24.68 -0.20 11.17
C ALA A 256 25.37 0.79 10.22
N GLU A 257 26.08 0.30 9.20
CA GLU A 257 26.72 1.16 8.20
C GLU A 257 25.65 1.89 7.37
N THR A 258 24.58 1.19 7.02
CA THR A 258 23.43 1.77 6.31
C THR A 258 22.74 2.85 7.12
N GLN A 259 22.43 2.60 8.40
CA GLN A 259 21.81 3.60 9.27
C GLN A 259 22.70 4.84 9.46
N GLN A 260 24.00 4.62 9.64
CA GLN A 260 24.98 5.71 9.75
C GLN A 260 25.04 6.54 8.45
N ALA A 261 25.03 5.88 7.29
CA ALA A 261 25.06 6.55 5.98
C ALA A 261 23.78 7.35 5.70
N LEU A 262 22.62 6.86 6.16
CA LEU A 262 21.34 7.57 6.07
C LEU A 262 21.20 8.69 7.10
N GLY A 263 22.04 8.69 8.16
CA GLY A 263 21.96 9.66 9.25
C GLY A 263 20.74 9.48 10.15
N VAL A 264 20.21 8.25 10.24
CA VAL A 264 19.03 7.93 11.07
C VAL A 264 19.44 7.53 12.48
N GLY A 265 18.64 7.97 13.46
CA GLY A 265 18.90 7.74 14.89
C GLY A 265 18.14 6.57 15.52
N GLN A 266 17.43 5.76 14.72
CA GLN A 266 16.59 4.67 15.21
C GLN A 266 16.69 3.43 14.33
N ASN A 267 16.33 2.29 14.93
CA ASN A 267 16.08 1.05 14.23
C ASN A 267 14.81 1.14 13.39
N TRP A 268 14.86 0.54 12.20
CA TRP A 268 13.72 0.52 11.29
C TRP A 268 12.75 -0.58 11.69
N THR A 269 11.45 -0.31 11.64
CA THR A 269 10.39 -1.31 11.84
C THR A 269 9.48 -1.38 10.62
N GLY A 270 9.13 -2.60 10.20
CA GLY A 270 8.26 -2.84 9.04
C GLY A 270 6.79 -2.50 9.27
N THR A 271 6.39 -2.25 10.51
CA THR A 271 5.06 -1.79 10.85
C THR A 271 5.08 -0.75 11.97
N SER A 272 3.99 -0.02 12.09
CA SER A 272 3.72 0.92 13.17
C SER A 272 2.44 0.53 13.88
N VAL A 273 2.57 0.00 15.09
CA VAL A 273 1.41 -0.37 15.92
C VAL A 273 0.51 0.84 16.22
N PRO A 274 1.04 2.03 16.58
CA PRO A 274 0.20 3.21 16.79
C PRO A 274 -0.61 3.62 15.56
N ALA A 275 0.02 3.66 14.38
CA ALA A 275 -0.67 4.02 13.15
C ALA A 275 -1.71 2.95 12.76
N ALA A 276 -1.34 1.68 12.75
CA ALA A 276 -2.23 0.58 12.35
C ALA A 276 -3.50 0.52 13.21
N ILE A 277 -3.34 0.53 14.54
CA ILE A 277 -4.48 0.49 15.47
C ILE A 277 -5.26 1.82 15.45
N GLY A 278 -4.57 2.96 15.28
CA GLY A 278 -5.21 4.26 15.21
C GLY A 278 -6.21 4.34 14.05
N PHE A 279 -5.77 3.96 12.85
CA PHE A 279 -6.58 3.93 11.64
C PHE A 279 -7.69 2.86 11.69
N ASP A 280 -7.44 1.68 12.29
CA ASP A 280 -8.48 0.67 12.51
C ASP A 280 -9.58 1.20 13.44
N ARG A 281 -9.21 1.82 14.57
CA ARG A 281 -10.16 2.31 15.58
C ARG A 281 -11.09 3.40 15.08
N THR A 282 -10.63 4.24 14.15
CA THR A 282 -11.46 5.28 13.53
C THR A 282 -12.31 4.73 12.38
N GLY A 283 -12.02 3.51 11.90
CA GLY A 283 -12.65 2.96 10.71
C GLY A 283 -12.32 3.75 9.44
N ASP A 284 -11.12 4.35 9.38
CA ASP A 284 -10.71 5.28 8.30
C ASP A 284 -10.85 4.65 6.91
N PHE A 285 -10.66 3.32 6.82
CA PHE A 285 -10.86 2.54 5.59
C PHE A 285 -12.27 2.70 4.99
N ILE A 286 -13.31 2.88 5.82
CA ILE A 286 -14.72 2.96 5.39
C ILE A 286 -15.14 4.39 5.04
N ILE A 287 -14.58 5.38 5.73
CA ILE A 287 -14.95 6.80 5.60
C ILE A 287 -14.89 7.26 4.14
N GLY A 288 -13.91 6.76 3.37
CA GLY A 288 -13.91 6.89 1.91
C GLY A 288 -13.54 8.29 1.41
N ASP A 289 -14.31 8.80 0.45
CA ASP A 289 -14.14 10.06 -0.31
C ASP A 289 -13.05 10.07 -1.41
N GLY A 290 -12.17 9.07 -1.45
CA GLY A 290 -11.10 8.96 -2.45
C GLY A 290 -11.61 9.02 -3.90
N LEU A 291 -12.70 8.31 -4.21
CA LEU A 291 -13.31 8.29 -5.55
C LEU A 291 -13.75 9.70 -6.01
N LYS A 292 -14.41 10.44 -5.11
CA LYS A 292 -14.87 11.81 -5.36
C LYS A 292 -13.68 12.76 -5.53
N LYS A 293 -12.63 12.60 -4.72
CA LYS A 293 -11.41 13.42 -4.83
C LYS A 293 -10.70 13.19 -6.17
N LEU A 294 -10.57 11.94 -6.61
CA LEU A 294 -10.00 11.62 -7.93
C LEU A 294 -10.78 12.30 -9.06
N GLY A 295 -12.11 12.32 -9.00
CA GLY A 295 -12.96 13.04 -9.95
C GLY A 295 -12.66 14.54 -10.00
N GLY A 296 -12.63 15.20 -8.83
CA GLY A 296 -12.28 16.62 -8.73
C GLY A 296 -10.86 16.93 -9.22
N LEU A 297 -9.89 16.06 -8.95
CA LEU A 297 -8.51 16.21 -9.41
C LEU A 297 -8.41 16.11 -10.95
N LEU A 298 -9.09 15.15 -11.58
CA LEU A 298 -9.18 15.07 -13.05
C LEU A 298 -9.79 16.34 -13.67
N ASP A 299 -10.80 16.90 -13.01
CA ASP A 299 -11.47 18.14 -13.43
C ASP A 299 -10.58 19.38 -13.26
N ARG A 300 -9.55 19.31 -12.40
CA ARG A 300 -8.45 20.29 -12.28
C ARG A 300 -7.29 20.03 -13.25
N GLY A 301 -7.33 18.95 -14.02
CA GLY A 301 -6.29 18.60 -15.00
C GLY A 301 -5.18 17.71 -14.45
N VAL A 302 -5.34 17.16 -13.25
CA VAL A 302 -4.42 16.17 -12.67
C VAL A 302 -4.54 14.85 -13.42
N LYS A 303 -3.43 14.15 -13.64
CA LYS A 303 -3.43 12.79 -14.20
C LYS A 303 -3.72 11.76 -13.11
N VAL A 304 -4.61 10.81 -13.38
CA VAL A 304 -4.89 9.68 -12.51
C VAL A 304 -4.54 8.39 -13.24
N SER A 305 -3.60 7.63 -12.69
CA SER A 305 -3.15 6.35 -13.26
C SER A 305 -3.35 5.22 -12.26
N LEU A 306 -4.20 4.27 -12.61
CA LEU A 306 -4.61 3.14 -11.79
C LEU A 306 -3.96 1.86 -12.32
N LEU A 307 -3.03 1.27 -11.56
CA LEU A 307 -2.20 0.15 -12.02
C LEU A 307 -2.36 -1.06 -11.09
N TYR A 308 -2.78 -2.21 -11.61
CA TYR A 308 -3.15 -3.36 -10.79
C TYR A 308 -2.50 -4.64 -11.29
N GLY A 309 -1.63 -5.25 -10.48
CA GLY A 309 -1.16 -6.63 -10.70
C GLY A 309 -2.31 -7.63 -10.63
N ASP A 310 -2.41 -8.51 -11.62
CA ASP A 310 -3.57 -9.37 -11.79
C ASP A 310 -3.64 -10.60 -10.87
N ARG A 311 -2.57 -10.89 -10.11
CA ARG A 311 -2.52 -11.95 -9.08
C ARG A 311 -2.73 -11.44 -7.65
N ASP A 312 -2.94 -10.14 -7.47
CA ASP A 312 -3.26 -9.56 -6.16
C ASP A 312 -4.74 -9.81 -5.82
N PHE A 313 -5.00 -10.40 -4.65
CA PHE A 313 -6.36 -10.51 -4.11
C PHE A 313 -6.71 -9.28 -3.26
N GLN A 314 -5.76 -8.80 -2.44
CA GLN A 314 -6.00 -7.79 -1.40
C GLN A 314 -6.48 -6.45 -1.95
N CYS A 315 -5.96 -5.99 -3.09
CA CYS A 315 -6.53 -4.85 -3.81
C CYS A 315 -6.61 -5.25 -5.30
N ASN A 316 -7.46 -6.22 -5.59
CA ASN A 316 -7.52 -6.88 -6.90
C ASN A 316 -7.91 -5.95 -8.08
N TRP A 317 -7.50 -6.37 -9.28
CA TRP A 317 -7.69 -5.59 -10.50
C TRP A 317 -9.16 -5.46 -10.95
N LEU A 318 -10.06 -6.38 -10.58
CA LEU A 318 -11.49 -6.24 -10.88
C LEU A 318 -12.09 -5.07 -10.11
N GLY A 319 -11.79 -4.97 -8.81
CA GLY A 319 -12.15 -3.82 -8.00
C GLY A 319 -11.48 -2.53 -8.52
N GLY A 320 -10.22 -2.60 -8.95
CA GLY A 320 -9.51 -1.47 -9.57
C GLY A 320 -10.17 -0.99 -10.88
N GLU A 321 -10.60 -1.91 -11.74
CA GLU A 321 -11.35 -1.59 -12.97
C GLU A 321 -12.67 -0.91 -12.63
N ALA A 322 -13.41 -1.46 -11.66
CA ALA A 322 -14.66 -0.90 -11.19
C ALA A 322 -14.48 0.54 -10.68
N ILE A 323 -13.45 0.79 -9.86
CA ILE A 323 -13.08 2.14 -9.42
C ILE A 323 -12.86 3.07 -10.62
N SER A 324 -12.07 2.64 -11.61
CA SER A 324 -11.74 3.48 -12.78
C SER A 324 -12.99 3.96 -13.53
N THR A 325 -14.04 3.13 -13.58
CA THR A 325 -15.30 3.46 -14.25
C THR A 325 -16.31 4.17 -13.34
N ALA A 326 -16.13 4.08 -12.01
CA ALA A 326 -16.97 4.74 -11.02
C ALA A 326 -16.55 6.21 -10.76
N ILE A 327 -15.33 6.60 -11.12
CA ILE A 327 -14.89 8.00 -10.99
C ILE A 327 -15.79 8.92 -11.84
N GLU A 328 -16.40 9.91 -11.21
CA GLU A 328 -17.20 10.95 -11.85
C GLU A 328 -16.34 12.18 -12.17
N SER A 329 -16.20 12.50 -13.45
CA SER A 329 -15.39 13.57 -14.00
C SER A 329 -15.88 13.94 -15.40
N ARG A 330 -15.49 15.11 -15.92
CA ARG A 330 -15.69 15.47 -17.34
C ARG A 330 -15.15 14.43 -18.33
N VAL A 331 -14.12 13.65 -17.98
CA VAL A 331 -13.53 12.64 -18.88
C VAL A 331 -14.18 11.26 -18.79
N SER A 332 -15.06 11.02 -17.81
CA SER A 332 -15.56 9.68 -17.49
C SER A 332 -16.37 9.04 -18.62
N SER A 333 -17.13 9.84 -19.39
CA SER A 333 -17.92 9.30 -20.51
C SER A 333 -17.04 8.73 -21.61
N ASP A 334 -15.97 9.44 -21.98
CA ASP A 334 -15.09 9.01 -23.06
C ASP A 334 -14.09 7.96 -22.60
N PHE A 335 -13.67 8.01 -21.33
CA PHE A 335 -12.93 6.92 -20.71
C PHE A 335 -13.68 5.58 -20.80
N LYS A 336 -14.99 5.57 -20.49
CA LYS A 336 -15.83 4.35 -20.59
C LYS A 336 -15.96 3.81 -22.02
N LYS A 337 -15.78 4.66 -23.04
CA LYS A 337 -15.82 4.26 -24.46
C LYS A 337 -14.47 3.77 -24.97
N ALA A 338 -13.37 4.08 -24.29
CA ALA A 338 -12.03 3.69 -24.71
C ALA A 338 -11.84 2.16 -24.60
N GLY A 339 -11.15 1.59 -25.59
CA GLY A 339 -10.82 0.17 -25.63
C GLY A 339 -9.54 -0.14 -24.86
N TYR A 340 -9.37 -1.40 -24.48
CA TYR A 340 -8.15 -1.91 -23.86
C TYR A 340 -7.07 -2.20 -24.91
N ALA A 341 -6.02 -1.40 -24.91
CA ALA A 341 -4.82 -1.59 -25.71
C ALA A 341 -3.78 -2.44 -24.98
N ASP A 342 -2.89 -3.07 -25.73
CA ASP A 342 -1.74 -3.79 -25.17
C ASP A 342 -0.69 -2.80 -24.63
N ILE A 343 -0.06 -3.15 -23.51
CA ILE A 343 1.05 -2.38 -22.95
C ILE A 343 2.33 -2.91 -23.59
N GLU A 344 2.83 -2.20 -24.60
CA GLU A 344 4.10 -2.48 -25.24
C GLU A 344 5.23 -2.27 -24.21
N THR A 345 6.11 -3.25 -24.07
CA THR A 345 7.38 -3.12 -23.34
C THR A 345 8.54 -3.01 -24.34
N ASN A 346 9.76 -2.74 -23.87
CA ASN A 346 10.92 -2.80 -24.76
C ASN A 346 11.28 -4.26 -25.08
N ALA A 347 10.89 -5.18 -24.21
CA ALA A 347 10.94 -6.61 -24.44
C ALA A 347 9.82 -7.09 -25.37
N SER A 348 9.99 -8.30 -25.92
CA SER A 348 9.07 -8.91 -26.88
C SER A 348 7.77 -9.44 -26.25
N TYR A 349 7.34 -8.91 -25.10
CA TYR A 349 6.16 -9.37 -24.38
C TYR A 349 5.19 -8.22 -24.08
N ASN A 350 3.93 -8.59 -23.91
CA ASN A 350 2.87 -7.68 -23.51
C ASN A 350 2.83 -7.54 -21.98
N GLY A 351 3.02 -6.33 -21.47
CA GLY A 351 3.04 -6.05 -20.03
C GLY A 351 1.64 -6.10 -19.37
N GLY A 352 0.57 -6.11 -20.16
CA GLY A 352 -0.80 -6.08 -19.67
C GLY A 352 -1.75 -5.35 -20.61
N PHE A 353 -2.92 -4.98 -20.10
CA PHE A 353 -3.88 -4.18 -20.85
C PHE A 353 -4.11 -2.83 -20.19
N VAL A 354 -4.28 -1.80 -21.00
CA VAL A 354 -4.62 -0.46 -20.54
C VAL A 354 -5.81 0.13 -21.29
N ARG A 355 -6.76 0.67 -20.53
CA ARG A 355 -7.78 1.61 -21.01
C ARG A 355 -7.34 3.00 -20.58
N GLN A 356 -7.34 3.95 -21.51
CA GLN A 356 -6.94 5.32 -21.23
C GLN A 356 -7.73 6.30 -22.07
N HIS A 357 -8.16 7.40 -21.44
CA HIS A 357 -8.65 8.59 -22.13
C HIS A 357 -8.06 9.82 -21.46
N GLY A 358 -7.29 10.61 -22.22
CA GLY A 358 -6.56 11.77 -21.73
C GLY A 358 -5.78 11.46 -20.44
N ASN A 359 -6.20 12.12 -19.36
CA ASN A 359 -5.57 12.08 -18.04
C ASN A 359 -5.99 10.90 -17.14
N LEU A 360 -6.95 10.07 -17.54
CA LEU A 360 -7.37 8.89 -16.77
C LEU A 360 -6.93 7.60 -17.47
N SER A 361 -6.20 6.75 -16.74
CA SER A 361 -5.80 5.42 -17.20
C SER A 361 -6.07 4.34 -16.14
N PHE A 362 -6.48 3.17 -16.61
CA PHE A 362 -6.55 1.93 -15.83
C PHE A 362 -5.77 0.83 -16.55
N ALA A 363 -4.85 0.18 -15.85
CA ALA A 363 -4.03 -0.89 -16.37
C ALA A 363 -4.13 -2.16 -15.49
N ARG A 364 -4.45 -3.27 -16.13
CA ARG A 364 -4.25 -4.62 -15.59
C ARG A 364 -2.86 -5.10 -16.01
N ILE A 365 -2.00 -5.37 -15.05
CA ILE A 365 -0.61 -5.80 -15.25
C ILE A 365 -0.53 -7.32 -15.08
N PHE A 366 0.02 -8.00 -16.08
CA PHE A 366 0.06 -9.46 -16.09
C PHE A 366 1.10 -10.04 -15.15
N GLN A 367 0.77 -11.23 -14.61
CA GLN A 367 1.70 -12.08 -13.88
C GLN A 367 2.36 -11.35 -12.71
N ALA A 368 1.57 -10.57 -11.97
CA ALA A 368 2.08 -9.73 -10.91
C ALA A 368 1.15 -9.69 -9.69
N GLY A 369 1.73 -9.83 -8.50
CA GLY A 369 1.02 -9.65 -7.23
C GLY A 369 0.90 -8.19 -6.80
N HIS A 370 0.65 -7.99 -5.51
CA HIS A 370 0.37 -6.69 -4.89
C HIS A 370 1.49 -5.66 -5.07
N LEU A 371 2.74 -6.10 -4.94
CA LEU A 371 3.94 -5.32 -5.22
C LEU A 371 4.33 -5.44 -6.70
N PHE A 372 3.40 -5.17 -7.63
CA PHE A 372 3.59 -5.48 -9.05
C PHE A 372 4.93 -5.00 -9.65
N PRO A 373 5.54 -3.85 -9.25
CA PRO A 373 6.85 -3.45 -9.75
C PRO A 373 7.98 -4.42 -9.46
N PHE A 374 7.88 -5.26 -8.42
CA PHE A 374 8.83 -6.35 -8.18
C PHE A 374 8.69 -7.49 -9.20
N TYR A 375 7.45 -7.77 -9.64
CA TYR A 375 7.15 -8.86 -10.57
C TYR A 375 7.40 -8.45 -12.02
N GLN A 376 7.07 -7.20 -12.37
CA GLN A 376 7.11 -6.65 -13.72
C GLN A 376 7.88 -5.31 -13.73
N PRO A 377 9.18 -5.29 -13.38
CA PRO A 377 9.95 -4.06 -13.21
C PRO A 377 10.07 -3.24 -14.49
N GLU A 378 10.21 -3.91 -15.64
CA GLU A 378 10.27 -3.23 -16.93
C GLU A 378 8.94 -2.54 -17.26
N THR A 379 7.82 -3.28 -17.18
CA THR A 379 6.48 -2.73 -17.37
C THR A 379 6.22 -1.55 -16.44
N ALA A 380 6.55 -1.68 -15.14
CA ALA A 380 6.40 -0.61 -14.17
C ALA A 380 7.19 0.64 -14.56
N ALA A 381 8.46 0.48 -14.93
CA ALA A 381 9.32 1.60 -15.32
C ALA A 381 8.82 2.30 -16.60
N GLN A 382 8.32 1.55 -17.58
CA GLN A 382 7.77 2.10 -18.81
C GLN A 382 6.50 2.90 -18.53
N ILE A 383 5.55 2.33 -17.80
CA ILE A 383 4.29 3.02 -17.45
C ILE A 383 4.59 4.29 -16.65
N PHE A 384 5.41 4.19 -15.60
CA PHE A 384 5.80 5.34 -14.79
C PHE A 384 6.38 6.46 -15.67
N LYS A 385 7.36 6.14 -16.53
CA LYS A 385 7.96 7.12 -17.44
C LYS A 385 6.92 7.75 -18.37
N ARG A 386 6.03 6.96 -18.97
CA ARG A 386 5.00 7.44 -19.92
C ARG A 386 4.03 8.40 -19.25
N VAL A 387 3.49 8.03 -18.09
CA VAL A 387 2.56 8.86 -17.31
C VAL A 387 3.22 10.19 -16.92
N MET A 388 4.46 10.13 -16.43
CA MET A 388 5.21 11.32 -16.01
C MET A 388 5.57 12.26 -17.18
N LEU A 389 5.66 11.73 -18.40
CA LEU A 389 6.01 12.48 -19.62
C LEU A 389 4.80 12.84 -20.50
N ASN A 390 3.57 12.62 -20.03
CA ASN A 390 2.33 12.85 -20.80
C ASN A 390 2.28 12.03 -22.10
N GLN A 391 2.72 10.79 -22.03
CA GLN A 391 2.64 9.83 -23.13
C GLN A 391 1.62 8.75 -22.82
N ASP A 392 1.04 8.16 -23.86
CA ASP A 392 0.10 7.07 -23.72
C ASP A 392 0.74 5.88 -23.02
N VAL A 393 0.01 5.26 -22.10
CA VAL A 393 0.52 4.13 -21.31
C VAL A 393 0.77 2.91 -22.21
N ALA A 394 -0.01 2.75 -23.29
CA ALA A 394 0.07 1.61 -24.18
C ALA A 394 1.43 1.50 -24.88
N THR A 395 1.90 2.58 -25.52
CA THR A 395 3.08 2.55 -26.41
C THR A 395 4.17 3.55 -26.03
N GLY A 396 3.81 4.65 -25.35
CA GLY A 396 4.70 5.76 -25.08
C GLY A 396 5.07 6.60 -26.31
N LYS A 397 4.29 6.52 -27.39
CA LYS A 397 4.58 7.18 -28.68
C LYS A 397 3.61 8.34 -28.97
N VAL A 398 2.48 8.40 -28.30
CA VAL A 398 1.40 9.37 -28.51
C VAL A 398 1.29 10.28 -27.30
N SER A 399 1.15 11.59 -27.53
CA SER A 399 0.90 12.54 -26.43
C SER A 399 -0.51 12.39 -25.89
N THR A 400 -0.65 12.44 -24.56
CA THR A 400 -1.95 12.42 -23.87
C THR A 400 -2.48 13.82 -23.58
N THR A 401 -1.75 14.87 -23.95
CA THR A 401 -2.18 16.27 -23.77
C THR A 401 -3.28 16.69 -24.76
N SER A 402 -3.53 15.88 -25.79
CA SER A 402 -4.68 15.97 -26.70
C SER A 402 -5.81 15.03 -26.26
N ASP A 403 -6.92 14.98 -26.99
CA ASP A 403 -8.06 14.06 -26.75
C ASP A 403 -7.71 12.58 -27.08
N TYR A 404 -6.61 12.07 -26.55
CA TYR A 404 -6.16 10.70 -26.74
C TYR A 404 -7.17 9.72 -26.11
N SER A 405 -7.50 8.66 -26.86
CA SER A 405 -8.25 7.50 -26.35
C SER A 405 -7.58 6.23 -26.85
N SER A 406 -7.37 5.26 -25.96
CA SER A 406 -6.88 3.95 -26.35
C SER A 406 -7.93 3.20 -27.18
N VAL A 407 -7.46 2.44 -28.15
CA VAL A 407 -8.28 1.59 -29.02
C VAL A 407 -7.82 0.15 -28.86
N GLY A 408 -8.76 -0.76 -28.76
CA GLY A 408 -8.49 -2.17 -28.60
C GLY A 408 -9.74 -2.94 -28.19
N ARG A 409 -9.56 -3.96 -27.36
CA ARG A 409 -10.64 -4.87 -26.94
C ARG A 409 -11.60 -4.23 -25.92
N ASP A 410 -12.80 -4.78 -25.78
CA ASP A 410 -13.81 -4.22 -24.86
C ASP A 410 -13.58 -4.59 -23.39
N SER A 411 -12.79 -5.64 -23.12
CA SER A 411 -12.57 -6.17 -21.79
C SER A 411 -11.08 -6.41 -21.50
N ALA A 412 -10.66 -6.08 -20.27
CA ALA A 412 -9.36 -6.45 -19.75
C ALA A 412 -9.23 -7.95 -19.40
N TRP A 413 -10.27 -8.76 -19.61
CA TRP A 413 -10.26 -10.20 -19.31
C TRP A 413 -9.43 -11.00 -20.32
N SER A 414 -8.55 -11.84 -19.80
CA SER A 414 -7.76 -12.82 -20.56
C SER A 414 -7.38 -13.97 -19.63
N THR A 415 -7.56 -15.21 -20.09
CA THR A 415 -7.14 -16.39 -19.33
C THR A 415 -5.63 -16.54 -19.34
N ASP A 416 -5.07 -16.91 -18.20
CA ASP A 416 -3.64 -17.22 -18.05
C ASP A 416 -3.47 -18.35 -16.99
N THR A 417 -2.23 -18.75 -16.74
CA THR A 417 -1.88 -19.78 -15.74
C THR A 417 -1.04 -19.17 -14.62
N LEU A 418 -1.27 -19.61 -13.39
CA LEU A 418 -0.41 -19.23 -12.28
C LEU A 418 1.00 -19.82 -12.48
N PRO A 419 2.05 -19.04 -12.20
CA PRO A 419 3.40 -19.56 -12.26
C PRO A 419 3.68 -20.46 -11.06
N THR A 420 4.67 -21.32 -11.19
CA THR A 420 5.25 -22.03 -10.03
C THR A 420 6.27 -21.13 -9.36
N LEU A 421 6.08 -20.85 -8.08
CA LEU A 421 7.07 -20.11 -7.28
C LEU A 421 8.12 -21.07 -6.70
N GLY A 422 9.34 -20.56 -6.53
CA GLY A 422 10.41 -21.29 -5.84
C GLY A 422 10.15 -21.46 -4.34
N PRO A 423 11.00 -22.23 -3.63
CA PRO A 423 10.88 -22.37 -2.18
C PRO A 423 11.15 -21.03 -1.49
N ALA A 424 10.43 -20.79 -0.39
CA ALA A 424 10.66 -19.64 0.46
C ALA A 424 11.97 -19.77 1.24
N LYS A 425 12.52 -18.62 1.64
CA LYS A 425 13.71 -18.54 2.49
C LYS A 425 13.31 -17.89 3.81
N CYS A 426 13.42 -18.62 4.92
CA CYS A 426 13.19 -18.06 6.24
C CYS A 426 14.22 -16.97 6.56
N TYR A 427 13.74 -15.73 6.61
CA TYR A 427 14.52 -14.52 6.77
C TYR A 427 14.27 -13.90 8.15
N LEU A 428 15.32 -13.76 8.95
CA LEU A 428 15.26 -13.39 10.36
C LEU A 428 14.59 -12.05 10.64
N TRP A 429 14.72 -11.07 9.73
CA TRP A 429 14.11 -9.74 9.91
C TRP A 429 12.65 -9.68 9.43
N ASP A 430 12.10 -10.79 8.96
CA ASP A 430 10.68 -10.91 8.61
C ASP A 430 10.19 -12.36 8.81
N VAL A 431 10.30 -12.84 10.05
CA VAL A 431 9.90 -14.21 10.42
C VAL A 431 8.41 -14.43 10.19
N LEU A 432 7.60 -13.37 10.35
CA LEU A 432 6.15 -13.41 10.23
C LEU A 432 5.69 -13.85 8.84
N GLU A 433 6.36 -13.37 7.79
CA GLU A 433 5.95 -13.64 6.40
C GLU A 433 6.84 -14.68 5.69
N THR A 434 8.05 -14.92 6.18
CA THR A 434 9.04 -15.74 5.46
C THR A 434 9.38 -17.07 6.12
N CYS A 435 8.95 -17.32 7.35
CA CYS A 435 9.30 -18.53 8.10
C CYS A 435 8.07 -19.35 8.48
N THR A 436 8.18 -20.67 8.36
CA THR A 436 7.23 -21.61 8.97
C THR A 436 7.37 -21.62 10.49
N GLN A 437 6.36 -22.14 11.19
CA GLN A 437 6.40 -22.31 12.64
C GLN A 437 7.60 -23.17 13.10
N ALA A 438 7.97 -24.19 12.31
CA ALA A 438 9.11 -25.05 12.61
C ALA A 438 10.45 -24.30 12.50
N GLU A 439 10.61 -23.47 11.46
CA GLU A 439 11.79 -22.62 11.28
C GLU A 439 11.87 -21.55 12.38
N GLY A 440 10.74 -20.96 12.78
CA GLY A 440 10.68 -20.05 13.93
C GLY A 440 11.14 -20.71 15.24
N ALA A 441 10.75 -21.97 15.47
CA ALA A 441 11.22 -22.74 16.62
C ALA A 441 12.73 -23.02 16.56
N ILE A 442 13.28 -23.25 15.36
CA ILE A 442 14.72 -23.40 15.14
C ILE A 442 15.46 -22.10 15.49
N LEU A 443 14.96 -20.94 15.04
CA LEU A 443 15.55 -19.62 15.35
C LEU A 443 15.62 -19.38 16.87
N LEU A 444 14.57 -19.75 17.61
CA LEU A 444 14.51 -19.63 19.07
C LEU A 444 15.39 -20.62 19.84
N SER A 445 15.85 -21.71 19.20
CA SER A 445 16.54 -22.80 19.89
C SER A 445 17.97 -22.47 20.38
N GLY A 446 18.54 -21.36 19.92
CA GLY A 446 19.97 -21.04 20.10
C GLY A 446 20.93 -21.86 19.24
N ASN A 447 20.42 -22.83 18.47
CA ASN A 447 21.21 -23.70 17.60
C ASN A 447 21.10 -23.33 16.10
N ALA A 448 20.33 -22.30 15.75
CA ALA A 448 20.18 -21.85 14.37
C ALA A 448 21.52 -21.41 13.76
N ILE A 449 21.70 -21.74 12.49
CA ILE A 449 22.78 -21.22 11.65
C ILE A 449 22.15 -20.28 10.65
N VAL A 450 22.53 -19.00 10.73
CA VAL A 450 21.99 -17.93 9.89
C VAL A 450 23.15 -17.31 9.11
N GLU A 451 22.98 -17.17 7.80
CA GLU A 451 23.91 -16.50 6.88
C GLU A 451 23.14 -15.38 6.15
N ASP A 452 23.66 -14.15 6.19
CA ASP A 452 22.99 -12.96 5.61
C ASP A 452 21.52 -12.83 6.04
N TYR A 453 21.26 -13.11 7.32
CA TYR A 453 19.94 -13.16 7.96
C TYR A 453 18.99 -14.26 7.44
N VAL A 454 19.45 -15.19 6.60
CA VAL A 454 18.68 -16.36 6.15
C VAL A 454 19.01 -17.59 7.00
N LEU A 455 18.00 -18.32 7.46
CA LEU A 455 18.20 -19.61 8.13
C LEU A 455 18.70 -20.66 7.13
N VAL A 456 19.91 -21.19 7.35
CA VAL A 456 20.57 -22.16 6.45
C VAL A 456 20.86 -23.52 7.10
N GLY A 457 20.63 -23.66 8.41
CA GLY A 457 20.87 -24.92 9.10
C GLY A 457 20.69 -24.89 10.61
N VAL A 458 20.95 -26.03 11.25
CA VAL A 458 20.90 -26.21 12.71
C VAL A 458 22.16 -26.92 13.20
N ARG A 459 22.73 -26.43 14.31
CA ARG A 459 23.85 -27.07 15.02
C ARG A 459 23.33 -28.27 15.83
N ASN A 460 23.88 -29.46 15.60
CA ASN A 460 23.57 -30.65 16.41
C ASN A 460 24.49 -30.72 17.63
N GLY A 461 23.91 -30.78 18.82
CA GLY A 461 24.68 -30.84 20.07
C GLY A 461 25.65 -32.02 20.12
N THR A 462 26.91 -31.73 20.42
CA THR A 462 28.08 -32.61 20.70
C THR A 462 28.99 -33.06 19.54
N THR A 463 28.68 -32.76 18.28
CA THR A 463 29.67 -32.90 17.19
C THR A 463 29.61 -31.67 16.30
N ASN A 464 30.74 -31.26 15.70
CA ASN A 464 30.79 -30.22 14.65
C ASN A 464 30.05 -30.66 13.34
N SER A 465 28.98 -31.45 13.44
CA SER A 465 28.14 -31.84 12.32
C SER A 465 27.04 -30.78 12.14
N THR A 466 27.01 -30.20 10.95
CA THR A 466 25.98 -29.26 10.51
C THR A 466 24.96 -30.01 9.65
N SER A 467 23.67 -29.81 9.92
CA SER A 467 22.63 -30.16 8.96
C SER A 467 22.27 -28.90 8.17
N LYS A 468 22.53 -28.91 6.86
CA LYS A 468 22.05 -27.85 5.97
C LYS A 468 20.58 -28.10 5.66
N LEU A 469 19.77 -27.06 5.79
CA LEU A 469 18.33 -27.08 5.47
C LEU A 469 18.11 -26.90 3.97
#